data_AF-A0A9D4AKS3-F1
#
_entry.id   AF-A0A9D4AKS3-F1
#
_cell.length_a   1.000
_cell.length_b   1.000
_cell.length_c   1.000
_cell.angle_alpha   90.00
_cell.angle_beta   90.00
_cell.angle_gamma   90.00
#
_symmetry.space_group_name_H-M   'P 1'
#
loop_
_entity.id
_entity.type
_entity.pdbx_description
1 polymer ?
#
loop_
_entity_poly.entity_id
_entity_poly.type
_entity_poly.pdbx_seq_one_letter_code
_entity_poly.pdbx_strand_id
1 'polypeptide(L)'
;MQLGKTRTTIVAVVAPIFGFITVSLLLLLIFRICSNKFAHNSTPVPPSDICRRFSLREIKTATNNFDANFIIGRGGFGEVYKGFTNAGSTPVAIKRLNPGSQQGMLEFRTEIEMLSNLGTKI
;
A
#
# COMPACT_ATOMS: atom_id res chain seq x y z
N MET A 1 -57.37 -4.20 -25.47
CA MET A 1 -56.73 -5.09 -24.48
C MET A 1 -55.19 -5.14 -24.58
N GLN A 2 -54.54 -4.57 -25.61
CA GLN A 2 -53.07 -4.57 -25.75
C GLN A 2 -52.34 -3.51 -24.89
N LEU A 3 -52.99 -2.37 -24.60
CA LEU A 3 -52.36 -1.22 -23.92
C LEU A 3 -51.96 -1.48 -22.46
N GLY A 4 -52.67 -2.37 -21.75
CA GLY A 4 -52.32 -2.78 -20.39
C GLY A 4 -51.10 -3.70 -20.35
N LYS A 5 -50.96 -4.59 -21.35
CA LYS A 5 -49.88 -5.57 -21.45
C LYS A 5 -48.52 -4.89 -21.64
N THR A 6 -48.44 -3.89 -22.52
CA THR A 6 -47.21 -3.12 -22.78
C THR A 6 -46.78 -2.30 -21.56
N ARG A 7 -47.72 -1.68 -20.84
CA ARG A 7 -47.43 -0.93 -19.61
C ARG A 7 -46.83 -1.83 -18.53
N THR A 8 -47.39 -3.02 -18.33
CA THR A 8 -46.86 -3.98 -17.36
C THR A 8 -45.48 -4.49 -17.77
N THR A 9 -45.24 -4.76 -19.05
CA THR A 9 -43.91 -5.18 -19.55
C THR A 9 -42.86 -4.07 -19.42
N ILE A 10 -43.21 -2.82 -19.71
CA ILE A 10 -42.30 -1.67 -19.58
C ILE A 10 -41.91 -1.48 -18.10
N VAL A 11 -42.88 -1.52 -17.18
CA VAL A 11 -42.61 -1.39 -15.74
C VAL A 11 -41.73 -2.54 -15.24
N ALA A 12 -41.97 -3.77 -15.71
CA ALA A 12 -41.21 -4.96 -15.30
C ALA A 12 -39.73 -4.92 -15.72
N VAL A 13 -39.39 -4.21 -16.81
CA VAL A 13 -38.01 -4.13 -17.31
C VAL A 13 -37.30 -2.86 -16.85
N VAL A 14 -38.00 -1.72 -16.77
CA VAL A 14 -37.39 -0.43 -16.41
C VAL A 14 -37.02 -0.35 -14.93
N ALA A 15 -37.84 -0.92 -14.04
CA ALA A 15 -37.59 -0.90 -12.60
C ALA A 15 -36.26 -1.58 -12.17
N PRO A 16 -35.93 -2.81 -12.62
CA PRO A 16 -34.67 -3.45 -12.24
C PRO A 16 -33.44 -2.75 -12.81
N ILE A 17 -33.52 -2.18 -14.03
CA ILE A 17 -32.40 -1.45 -14.65
C ILE A 17 -32.08 -0.19 -13.82
N PHE A 18 -33.11 0.56 -13.40
CA PHE A 18 -32.92 1.74 -12.57
C PHE A 18 -32.29 1.40 -11.22
N GLY A 19 -32.74 0.31 -10.59
CA GLY A 19 -32.15 -0.20 -9.36
C GLY A 19 -30.69 -0.66 -9.53
N PHE A 20 -30.36 -1.32 -10.63
CA PHE A 20 -28.99 -1.79 -10.88
C PHE A 20 -28.03 -0.62 -11.13
N ILE A 21 -28.47 0.40 -11.88
CA ILE A 21 -27.69 1.62 -12.14
C ILE A 21 -27.47 2.39 -10.84
N THR A 22 -28.49 2.55 -10.00
CA THR A 22 -28.35 3.31 -8.74
C THR A 22 -27.45 2.60 -7.73
N VAL A 23 -27.57 1.28 -7.59
CA VAL A 23 -26.68 0.47 -6.74
C VAL A 23 -25.25 0.50 -7.27
N SER A 24 -25.06 0.35 -8.58
CA SER A 24 -23.73 0.43 -9.21
C SER A 24 -23.09 1.80 -9.02
N LEU A 25 -23.85 2.90 -9.18
CA LEU A 25 -23.35 4.26 -8.98
C LEU A 25 -23.00 4.50 -7.50
N LEU A 26 -23.83 4.01 -6.57
CA LEU A 26 -23.58 4.11 -5.14
C LEU A 26 -22.32 3.35 -4.72
N LEU A 27 -22.12 2.13 -5.23
CA LEU A 27 -20.90 1.34 -5.00
C LEU A 27 -19.66 2.04 -5.58
N LEU A 28 -19.75 2.61 -6.78
CA LEU A 28 -18.65 3.38 -7.38
C LEU A 28 -18.33 4.66 -6.59
N LEU A 29 -19.34 5.34 -6.06
CA LEU A 29 -19.16 6.52 -5.20
C LEU A 29 -18.50 6.15 -3.87
N ILE A 30 -18.94 5.08 -3.21
CA ILE A 30 -18.31 4.56 -1.99
C ILE A 30 -16.86 4.18 -2.28
N PHE A 31 -16.61 3.47 -3.38
CA PHE A 31 -15.26 3.10 -3.81
C PHE A 31 -14.37 4.33 -4.06
N ARG A 32 -14.88 5.37 -4.73
CA ARG A 32 -14.15 6.64 -4.96
C ARG A 32 -13.89 7.41 -3.67
N ILE A 33 -14.84 7.46 -2.75
CA ILE A 33 -14.70 8.14 -1.45
C ILE A 33 -13.67 7.41 -0.58
N CYS A 34 -13.68 6.08 -0.56
CA CYS A 34 -12.67 5.27 0.14
C CYS A 34 -11.29 5.38 -0.53
N SER A 35 -11.24 5.40 -1.87
CA SER A 35 -9.98 5.50 -2.63
C SER A 35 -9.31 6.86 -2.50
N ASN A 36 -10.07 7.96 -2.34
CA ASN A 36 -9.52 9.31 -2.28
C ASN A 36 -8.87 9.68 -0.92
N LYS A 37 -9.14 8.92 0.15
CA LYS A 37 -8.51 9.17 1.46
C LYS A 37 -7.03 8.78 1.52
N PHE A 38 -6.51 8.10 0.50
CA PHE A 38 -5.12 7.66 0.47
C PHE A 38 -4.15 8.66 -0.19
N ALA A 39 -4.66 9.75 -0.79
CA ALA A 39 -3.84 10.62 -1.62
C ALA A 39 -3.16 11.80 -0.90
N HIS A 40 -3.39 12.04 0.39
CA HIS A 40 -2.75 13.18 1.07
C HIS A 40 -2.43 12.91 2.54
N ASN A 41 -1.39 12.10 2.79
CA ASN A 41 -0.69 12.12 4.06
C ASN A 41 0.76 12.52 3.81
N SER A 42 1.03 13.82 3.89
CA SER A 42 2.36 14.37 4.11
C SER A 42 3.06 13.54 5.19
N THR A 43 4.20 12.98 4.85
CA THR A 43 5.01 12.12 5.71
C THR A 43 5.40 12.85 6.99
N PRO A 44 5.06 12.35 8.18
CA PRO A 44 5.73 12.76 9.40
C PRO A 44 7.18 12.28 9.27
N VAL A 45 8.10 13.21 9.08
CA VAL A 45 9.53 12.92 9.17
C VAL A 45 9.85 12.70 10.64
N PRO A 46 10.24 11.49 11.08
CA PRO A 46 10.67 11.31 12.45
C PRO A 46 11.91 12.19 12.72
N PRO A 47 12.05 12.75 13.93
CA PRO A 47 13.22 13.51 14.32
C PRO A 47 14.50 12.71 14.04
N SER A 48 15.53 13.38 13.53
CA SER A 48 16.84 12.81 13.17
C SER A 48 17.51 12.02 14.31
N ASP A 49 17.10 12.29 15.54
CA ASP A 49 17.78 11.81 16.75
C ASP A 49 17.30 10.40 17.17
N ILE A 50 16.21 9.90 16.58
CA ILE A 50 15.62 8.58 16.93
C ILE A 50 15.95 7.51 15.87
N CYS A 51 16.20 7.90 14.62
CA CYS A 51 16.47 6.95 13.53
C CYS A 51 17.51 7.47 12.54
N ARG A 52 18.60 6.71 12.35
CA ARG A 52 19.62 7.02 11.32
C ARG A 52 19.00 6.92 9.93
N ARG A 53 19.13 7.99 9.14
CA ARG A 53 18.76 8.00 7.73
C ARG A 53 19.89 7.41 6.87
N PHE A 54 19.55 6.43 6.05
CA PHE A 54 20.45 5.81 5.09
C PHE A 54 20.16 6.33 3.68
N SER A 55 21.20 6.65 2.92
CA SER A 55 21.01 7.00 1.50
C SER A 55 20.74 5.74 0.67
N LEU A 56 20.01 5.87 -0.44
CA LEU A 56 19.82 4.74 -1.36
C LEU A 56 21.15 4.19 -1.89
N ARG A 57 22.15 5.06 -2.09
CA ARG A 57 23.51 4.67 -2.48
C ARG A 57 24.14 3.76 -1.44
N GLU A 58 24.06 4.13 -0.16
CA GLU A 58 24.56 3.34 0.96
C GLU A 58 23.86 1.98 1.04
N ILE A 59 22.53 1.95 0.91
CA ILE A 59 21.74 0.71 0.90
C ILE A 59 22.16 -0.20 -0.27
N LYS A 60 22.34 0.36 -1.47
CA LYS A 60 22.81 -0.39 -2.64
C LYS A 60 24.21 -0.96 -2.41
N THR A 61 25.14 -0.16 -1.88
CA THR A 61 26.48 -0.65 -1.54
C THR A 61 26.41 -1.78 -0.52
N ALA A 62 25.58 -1.64 0.53
CA ALA A 62 25.44 -2.63 1.59
C ALA A 62 24.86 -3.98 1.10
N THR A 63 24.09 -3.98 0.00
CA THR A 63 23.35 -5.14 -0.52
C THR A 63 23.86 -5.65 -1.87
N ASN A 64 25.01 -5.17 -2.33
CA ASN A 64 25.51 -5.42 -3.69
C ASN A 64 24.46 -5.12 -4.79
N ASN A 65 23.84 -3.94 -4.71
CA ASN A 65 22.76 -3.49 -5.59
C ASN A 65 21.53 -4.43 -5.56
N PHE A 66 21.12 -4.87 -4.36
CA PHE A 66 20.01 -5.80 -4.14
C PHE A 66 20.22 -7.14 -4.86
N ASP A 67 21.43 -7.70 -4.76
CA ASP A 67 21.76 -9.00 -5.31
C ASP A 67 20.96 -10.11 -4.60
N ALA A 68 20.32 -10.96 -5.39
CA ALA A 68 19.46 -12.04 -4.90
C ALA A 68 20.21 -13.06 -4.01
N ASN A 69 21.54 -13.16 -4.15
CA ASN A 69 22.37 -14.00 -3.30
C ASN A 69 22.38 -13.55 -1.83
N PHE A 70 22.03 -12.28 -1.56
CA PHE A 70 21.96 -11.73 -0.21
C PHE A 70 20.55 -11.82 0.39
N ILE A 71 19.58 -12.40 -0.30
CA ILE A 71 18.22 -12.53 0.23
C ILE A 71 18.21 -13.57 1.36
N ILE A 72 17.77 -13.12 2.53
CA ILE A 72 17.60 -13.95 3.73
C ILE A 72 16.12 -14.18 4.08
N GLY A 73 15.20 -13.52 3.39
CA GLY A 73 13.77 -13.71 3.59
C GLY A 73 12.91 -13.13 2.46
N ARG A 74 11.76 -13.77 2.21
CA ARG A 74 10.74 -13.32 1.25
C ARG A 74 9.37 -13.41 1.91
N GLY A 75 8.55 -12.38 1.77
CA GLY A 75 7.18 -12.36 2.29
C GLY A 75 6.28 -11.38 1.53
N GLY A 76 5.03 -11.23 1.97
CA GLY A 76 4.04 -10.35 1.32
C GLY A 76 4.47 -8.87 1.26
N PHE A 77 5.34 -8.46 2.18
CA PHE A 77 5.82 -7.08 2.31
C PHE A 77 7.17 -6.83 1.59
N GLY A 78 7.66 -7.80 0.82
CA GLY A 78 8.88 -7.68 0.03
C GLY A 78 10.00 -8.64 0.43
N GLU A 79 11.22 -8.27 0.07
CA GLU A 79 12.42 -9.08 0.24
C GLU A 79 13.28 -8.50 1.36
N VAL A 80 13.89 -9.37 2.16
CA VAL A 80 14.85 -9.00 3.20
C VAL A 80 16.23 -9.43 2.75
N TYR A 81 17.13 -8.46 2.64
CA TYR A 81 18.52 -8.65 2.24
C TYR A 81 19.43 -8.58 3.45
N LYS A 82 20.42 -9.46 3.52
CA LYS A 82 21.58 -9.29 4.37
C LYS A 82 22.47 -8.21 3.76
N GLY A 83 22.90 -7.25 4.57
CA GLY A 83 23.86 -6.24 4.15
C GLY A 83 24.84 -5.86 5.25
N PHE A 84 25.77 -4.99 4.91
CA PHE A 84 26.76 -4.48 5.86
C PHE A 84 26.87 -2.97 5.77
N THR A 85 26.79 -2.28 6.91
CA THR A 85 26.99 -0.83 7.03
C THR A 85 28.32 -0.51 7.72
N ASN A 86 28.67 0.77 7.85
CA ASN A 86 29.91 1.25 8.50
C ASN A 86 31.17 0.58 7.93
N ALA A 87 31.37 0.71 6.61
CA ALA A 87 32.49 0.11 5.87
C ALA A 87 32.59 -1.43 6.03
N GLY A 88 31.47 -2.12 6.21
CA GLY A 88 31.43 -3.59 6.28
C GLY A 88 31.39 -4.17 7.70
N SER A 89 31.51 -3.34 8.72
CA SER A 89 31.67 -3.80 10.11
C SER A 89 30.36 -4.21 10.79
N THR A 90 29.22 -3.64 10.38
CA THR A 90 27.94 -3.89 11.06
C THR A 90 26.99 -4.67 10.13
N PRO A 91 26.69 -5.95 10.42
CA PRO A 91 25.69 -6.70 9.67
C PRO A 91 24.29 -6.15 9.95
N VAL A 92 23.47 -6.03 8.91
CA VAL A 92 22.11 -5.51 8.98
C VAL A 92 21.15 -6.33 8.13
N ALA A 93 19.87 -6.32 8.48
CA ALA A 93 18.77 -6.80 7.65
C ALA A 93 18.08 -5.60 6.99
N ILE A 94 17.99 -5.61 5.66
CA ILE A 94 17.42 -4.52 4.86
C ILE A 94 16.18 -5.05 4.17
N LYS A 95 15.01 -4.60 4.62
CA LYS A 95 13.72 -4.92 4.01
C LYS A 95 13.44 -3.94 2.87
N ARG A 96 13.29 -4.45 1.66
CA ARG A 96 12.90 -3.69 0.47
C ARG A 96 11.48 -4.05 0.08
N LEU A 97 10.61 -3.04 0.05
CA LEU A 97 9.27 -3.18 -0.49
C LEU A 97 9.33 -3.56 -1.98
N ASN A 98 8.45 -4.47 -2.40
CA ASN A 98 8.29 -4.80 -3.81
C ASN A 98 7.67 -3.61 -4.57
N PRO A 99 8.37 -2.99 -5.55
CA PRO A 99 7.90 -1.79 -6.25
C PRO A 99 6.61 -1.99 -7.07
N GLY A 100 6.17 -3.24 -7.31
CA GLY A 100 4.95 -3.53 -8.05
C GLY A 100 3.66 -3.53 -7.23
N SER A 101 3.72 -3.44 -5.90
CA SER A 101 2.54 -3.57 -5.03
C SER A 101 2.12 -2.23 -4.41
N GLN A 102 1.04 -1.62 -4.91
CA GLN A 102 0.46 -0.42 -4.28
C GLN A 102 -0.08 -0.71 -2.88
N GLN A 103 -0.68 -1.88 -2.65
CA GLN A 103 -1.12 -2.31 -1.32
C GLN A 103 0.07 -2.46 -0.36
N GLY A 104 1.21 -2.98 -0.85
CA GLY A 104 2.40 -3.13 -0.02
C GLY A 104 3.00 -1.79 0.43
N MET A 105 2.84 -0.71 -0.35
CA MET A 105 3.31 0.63 0.05
C MET A 105 2.57 1.17 1.27
N LEU A 106 1.26 0.94 1.32
CA LEU A 106 0.39 1.27 2.44
C LEU A 106 0.87 0.58 3.73
N GLU A 107 0.99 -0.75 3.65
CA GLU A 107 1.37 -1.60 4.78
C GLU A 107 2.80 -1.32 5.25
N PHE A 108 3.73 -1.10 4.32
CA PHE A 108 5.12 -0.74 4.63
C PHE A 108 5.22 0.61 5.36
N ARG A 109 4.42 1.60 4.97
CA ARG A 109 4.35 2.88 5.69
C ARG A 109 3.82 2.70 7.10
N THR A 110 2.75 1.93 7.26
CA THR A 110 2.20 1.62 8.59
C THR A 110 3.23 0.93 9.47
N GLU A 111 3.99 -0.04 8.95
CA GLU A 111 5.05 -0.73 9.70
C GLU A 111 6.14 0.25 10.17
N ILE A 112 6.59 1.16 9.30
CA ILE A 112 7.57 2.21 9.67
C ILE A 112 7.02 3.12 10.76
N GLU A 113 5.77 3.59 10.63
CA GLU A 113 5.14 4.46 11.62
C GLU A 113 5.00 3.75 12.98
N MET A 114 4.58 2.48 12.99
CA MET A 114 4.52 1.68 14.22
C MET A 114 5.89 1.54 14.87
N LEU A 115 6.92 1.11 14.11
CA LEU A 115 8.27 0.89 14.65
C LEU A 115 8.92 2.20 15.14
N SER A 116 8.65 3.33 14.46
CA SER A 116 9.17 4.64 14.87
C SER A 116 8.57 5.12 16.19
N ASN A 117 7.33 4.74 16.48
CA ASN A 117 6.61 5.13 17.70
C ASN A 117 6.89 4.19 18.90
N LEU A 118 7.45 3.00 18.68
CA LEU A 118 7.87 2.12 19.78
C LEU A 118 9.14 2.62 20.49
N GLY A 119 10.02 3.35 19.79
CA GLY A 119 11.29 3.84 20.34
C GLY A 119 11.21 5.11 21.19
N THR A 120 10.05 5.77 21.27
CA THR A 120 9.88 7.09 21.92
C THR A 120 9.34 7.03 23.36
N LYS A 121 9.22 5.85 23.96
CA LYS A 121 8.80 5.65 25.36
C LYS A 121 9.79 4.81 26.19
N ILE A 122 11.08 5.13 26.09
CA ILE A 122 12.09 4.61 27.03
C ILE A 122 12.62 5.76 27.87
#